data_AF-A0A1M4MM84-F1
#
_entry.id   AF-A0A1M4MM84-F1
#
_cell.length_a   1.000
_cell.length_b   1.000
_cell.length_c   1.000
_cell.angle_alpha   90.00
_cell.angle_beta   90.00
_cell.angle_gamma   90.00
#
_symmetry.space_group_name_H-M   'P 1'
#
loop_
_entity.id
_entity.type
_entity.pdbx_description
1 polymer ?
#
loop_
_entity_poly.entity_id
_entity_poly.type
_entity_poly.pdbx_seq_one_letter_code
_entity_poly.pdbx_strand_id
1 'polypeptide(L)'
;MGDAVSGARYISHGKERVFSQTRRRIAIGAFMPDRPSASDESTLLRWMRLEIGRINDGIVSERKRLSRLLAEEHPSSVTKGGSRYDFDRDVLLHLERALPGELQRRLRLPILFYFDSTVPDSFFLADEAAVQALQHLGEISTLRRMQGGRLWIAKPLVYAVMNRYPTVMQVVMG
;
A
#
# COMPACT_ATOMS: atom_id res chain seq x y z
N MET A 1 -41.59 30.21 -39.95
CA MET A 1 -42.06 31.22 -40.92
C MET A 1 -41.92 32.57 -40.22
N GLY A 2 -40.99 33.41 -40.67
CA GLY A 2 -40.65 34.69 -40.02
C GLY A 2 -39.16 35.02 -40.19
N ASP A 3 -38.87 35.76 -41.26
CA ASP A 3 -37.58 36.26 -41.74
C ASP A 3 -37.03 37.47 -40.95
N ALA A 4 -35.83 37.90 -41.39
CA ALA A 4 -35.19 39.24 -41.32
C ALA A 4 -34.12 39.41 -40.22
N VAL A 5 -32.81 39.39 -40.54
CA VAL A 5 -31.98 40.40 -41.26
C VAL A 5 -31.85 41.71 -40.47
N SER A 6 -30.62 42.05 -40.04
CA SER A 6 -30.02 43.38 -40.25
C SER A 6 -28.57 43.42 -39.73
N GLY A 7 -27.68 43.99 -40.53
CA GLY A 7 -26.27 44.19 -40.22
C GLY A 7 -25.91 45.64 -39.89
N ALA A 8 -24.66 45.76 -39.41
CA ALA A 8 -23.75 46.89 -39.49
C ALA A 8 -24.04 48.12 -38.60
N ARG A 9 -23.11 48.48 -37.69
CA ARG A 9 -21.98 49.40 -37.96
C ARG A 9 -21.30 49.90 -36.67
N TYR A 10 -19.97 49.89 -36.74
CA TYR A 10 -19.00 50.91 -36.30
C TYR A 10 -18.98 51.39 -34.85
N ILE A 11 -17.87 51.03 -34.19
CA ILE A 11 -17.25 51.76 -33.09
C ILE A 11 -16.11 52.62 -33.65
N SER A 12 -16.14 53.90 -33.35
CA SER A 12 -15.11 54.90 -33.66
C SER A 12 -14.27 55.24 -32.42
N HIS A 13 -13.13 55.90 -32.68
CA HIS A 13 -12.12 56.45 -31.76
C HIS A 13 -11.01 55.47 -31.36
N GLY A 14 -9.73 55.76 -31.44
CA GLY A 14 -8.99 57.01 -31.66
C GLY A 14 -7.56 56.75 -31.18
N LYS A 15 -6.56 57.14 -31.98
CA LYS A 15 -5.11 56.95 -31.77
C LYS A 15 -4.63 57.72 -30.53
N GLU A 16 -3.67 57.17 -29.76
CA GLU A 16 -2.25 57.57 -29.61
C GLU A 16 -1.86 57.15 -28.16
N ARG A 17 -0.65 56.81 -27.72
CA ARG A 17 0.73 57.03 -28.16
C ARG A 17 1.63 56.06 -27.37
N VAL A 18 2.65 55.52 -28.04
CA VAL A 18 4.01 55.11 -27.60
C VAL A 18 4.29 55.01 -26.09
N PHE A 19 4.76 53.83 -25.60
CA PHE A 19 5.88 53.75 -24.64
C PHE A 19 6.55 52.36 -24.64
N SER A 20 7.85 52.39 -24.96
CA SER A 20 8.99 51.57 -24.52
C SER A 20 8.86 50.04 -24.35
N GLN A 21 9.71 49.36 -25.13
CA GLN A 21 10.19 48.01 -24.86
C GLN A 21 10.85 47.95 -23.47
N THR A 22 10.40 47.03 -22.62
CA THR A 22 11.23 46.40 -21.59
C THR A 22 10.68 44.99 -21.35
N ARG A 23 11.29 44.01 -22.02
CA ARG A 23 11.08 42.59 -21.73
C ARG A 23 11.63 42.28 -20.34
N ARG A 24 10.78 42.27 -19.31
CA ARG A 24 11.07 41.53 -18.08
C ARG A 24 10.66 40.07 -18.31
N ARG A 25 11.64 39.22 -18.62
CA ARG A 25 11.52 37.76 -18.49
C ARG A 25 11.33 37.46 -17.00
N ILE A 26 10.12 37.08 -16.60
CA ILE A 26 9.94 36.37 -15.33
C ILE A 26 10.47 34.96 -15.58
N ALA A 27 11.71 34.72 -15.14
CA ALA A 27 12.23 33.37 -15.00
C ALA A 27 11.46 32.72 -13.85
N ILE A 28 10.43 31.95 -14.17
CA ILE A 28 9.89 30.96 -13.25
C ILE A 28 10.98 29.89 -13.17
N GLY A 29 11.88 30.05 -12.20
CA GLY A 29 12.80 29.00 -11.80
C GLY A 29 11.97 27.83 -11.28
N ALA A 30 11.67 26.88 -12.16
CA ALA A 30 11.34 25.54 -11.73
C ALA A 30 12.57 25.03 -10.99
N PHE A 31 12.51 24.96 -9.66
CA PHE A 31 13.42 24.18 -8.85
C PHE A 31 13.18 22.71 -9.22
N MET A 32 13.83 22.27 -10.28
CA MET A 32 14.03 20.86 -10.56
C MET A 32 15.37 20.51 -9.90
N PRO A 33 15.39 19.79 -8.77
CA PRO A 33 16.65 19.23 -8.32
C PRO A 33 17.13 18.29 -9.42
N ASP A 34 18.41 18.44 -9.76
CA ASP A 34 19.11 17.69 -10.80
C ASP A 34 18.70 16.21 -10.80
N ARG A 35 18.47 15.69 -12.00
CA ARG A 35 18.33 14.24 -12.14
C ARG A 35 19.65 13.61 -11.73
N PRO A 36 19.58 12.63 -10.82
CA PRO A 36 20.77 12.15 -10.16
C PRO A 36 21.61 11.32 -11.20
N SER A 37 22.89 11.70 -11.47
CA SER A 37 23.83 11.07 -12.43
C SER A 37 24.96 10.19 -11.81
N ALA A 38 24.81 8.86 -11.84
CA ALA A 38 25.80 7.82 -11.45
C ALA A 38 26.43 7.85 -10.03
N SER A 39 26.44 8.98 -9.30
CA SER A 39 26.58 9.14 -7.84
C SER A 39 25.23 8.89 -7.10
N ASP A 40 24.32 8.28 -7.83
CA ASP A 40 22.91 8.63 -7.78
C ASP A 40 22.04 7.41 -7.70
N GLU A 41 22.55 6.28 -8.18
CA GLU A 41 22.00 4.97 -7.88
C GLU A 41 22.09 4.69 -6.38
N SER A 42 23.22 4.98 -5.73
CA SER A 42 23.38 4.78 -4.28
C SER A 42 22.50 5.72 -3.45
N THR A 43 22.35 6.97 -3.88
CA THR A 43 21.49 7.97 -3.26
C THR A 43 20.01 7.65 -3.48
N LEU A 44 19.63 7.23 -4.69
CA LEU A 44 18.28 6.77 -5.03
C LEU A 44 17.92 5.51 -4.25
N LEU A 45 18.79 4.50 -4.23
CA LEU A 45 18.58 3.28 -3.44
C LEU A 45 18.47 3.58 -1.94
N ARG A 46 19.24 4.55 -1.45
CA ARG A 46 19.14 5.01 -0.05
C ARG A 46 17.80 5.69 0.21
N TRP A 47 17.37 6.58 -0.68
CA TRP A 47 16.07 7.26 -0.57
C TRP A 47 14.92 6.25 -0.67
N MET A 48 14.95 5.33 -1.64
CA MET A 48 13.96 4.26 -1.79
C MET A 48 13.88 3.38 -0.54
N ARG A 49 15.01 3.02 0.07
CA ARG A 49 15.02 2.28 1.35
C ARG A 49 14.35 3.07 2.48
N LEU A 50 14.57 4.39 2.55
CA LEU A 50 13.90 5.23 3.52
C LEU A 50 12.39 5.27 3.26
N GLU A 51 11.97 5.43 2.00
CA GLU A 51 10.56 5.43 1.60
C GLU A 51 9.86 4.11 1.90
N ILE A 52 10.48 2.98 1.56
CA ILE A 52 10.01 1.63 1.92
C ILE A 52 9.92 1.49 3.44
N GLY A 53 10.90 2.03 4.17
CA GLY A 53 10.88 2.11 5.63
C GLY A 53 9.62 2.81 6.13
N ARG A 54 9.33 4.02 5.63
CA ARG A 54 8.13 4.79 6.00
C ARG A 54 6.83 4.07 5.65
N ILE A 55 6.75 3.45 4.48
CA ILE A 55 5.59 2.64 4.08
C ILE A 55 5.38 1.50 5.09
N ASN A 56 6.47 0.90 5.56
CA ASN A 56 6.45 -0.18 6.52
C ASN A 56 6.24 0.26 7.98
N ASP A 57 6.19 1.57 8.30
CA ASP A 57 5.97 2.05 9.67
C ASP A 57 4.61 1.60 10.24
N GLY A 58 3.63 1.33 9.37
CA GLY A 58 2.33 0.77 9.73
C GLY A 58 2.34 -0.75 9.98
N ILE A 59 3.44 -1.45 9.69
CA ILE A 59 3.54 -2.90 9.88
C ILE A 59 3.74 -3.22 11.35
N VAL A 60 3.01 -4.21 11.86
CA VAL A 60 3.16 -4.69 13.24
C VAL A 60 4.59 -5.18 13.48
N SER A 61 5.25 -4.63 14.51
CA SER A 61 6.63 -4.94 14.87
C SER A 61 6.72 -6.23 15.67
N GLU A 62 5.84 -6.42 16.65
CA GLU A 62 5.75 -7.65 17.44
C GLU A 62 4.48 -8.43 17.11
N ARG A 63 4.62 -9.48 16.29
CA ARG A 63 3.50 -10.36 15.95
C ARG A 63 3.16 -11.30 17.10
N LYS A 64 1.95 -11.17 17.66
CA LYS A 64 1.43 -12.04 18.72
C LYS A 64 0.75 -13.28 18.14
N ARG A 65 0.70 -14.36 18.92
CA ARG A 65 -0.05 -15.57 18.55
C ARG A 65 -1.55 -15.33 18.61
N LEU A 66 -2.34 -15.96 17.73
CA LEU A 66 -3.81 -15.86 17.76
C LEU A 66 -4.36 -16.24 19.15
N SER A 67 -3.87 -17.34 19.74
CA SER A 67 -4.28 -17.77 21.08
C SER A 67 -4.02 -16.72 22.17
N ARG A 68 -2.97 -15.89 22.02
CA ARG A 68 -2.67 -14.81 22.96
C ARG A 68 -3.62 -13.64 22.75
N LEU A 69 -3.86 -13.25 21.50
CA LEU A 69 -4.76 -12.16 21.15
C LEU A 69 -6.20 -12.44 21.59
N LEU A 70 -6.67 -13.69 21.49
CA LEU A 70 -8.01 -14.09 21.96
C LEU A 70 -8.21 -13.91 23.47
N ALA A 71 -7.13 -14.04 24.26
CA ALA A 71 -7.17 -13.88 25.70
C ALA A 71 -7.07 -12.40 26.17
N GLU A 72 -6.71 -11.47 25.27
CA GLU A 72 -6.64 -10.05 25.59
C GLU A 72 -8.06 -9.46 25.59
N GLU A 73 -8.39 -8.58 26.54
CA GLU A 73 -9.68 -7.87 26.54
C GLU A 73 -9.78 -6.95 25.31
N HIS A 74 -8.68 -6.25 25.00
CA HIS A 74 -8.53 -5.36 23.86
C HIS A 74 -7.35 -5.83 22.98
N PRO A 75 -7.59 -6.75 22.03
CA PRO A 75 -6.53 -7.36 21.24
C PRO A 75 -5.79 -6.32 20.40
N SER A 76 -4.49 -6.14 20.69
CA SER A 76 -3.70 -5.09 20.04
C SER A 76 -2.22 -5.45 19.95
N SER A 77 -1.48 -4.72 19.13
CA SER A 77 -0.01 -4.74 19.09
C SER A 77 0.53 -3.34 18.80
N VAL A 78 1.82 -3.25 18.52
CA VAL A 78 2.54 -2.02 18.19
C VAL A 78 3.12 -2.14 16.78
N THR A 79 3.08 -1.06 16.01
CA THR A 79 3.69 -1.00 14.68
C THR A 79 5.18 -0.67 14.76
N LYS A 80 5.90 -0.79 13.64
CA LYS A 80 7.32 -0.37 13.54
C LYS A 80 7.48 1.13 13.81
N GLY A 81 6.51 1.94 13.42
CA GLY A 81 6.44 3.37 13.75
C GLY A 81 6.00 3.68 15.18
N GLY A 82 5.82 2.68 16.04
CA GLY A 82 5.46 2.86 17.46
C GLY A 82 3.99 3.16 17.73
N SER A 83 3.13 3.11 16.71
CA SER A 83 1.69 3.33 16.89
C SER A 83 0.99 2.08 17.40
N ARG A 84 -0.11 2.26 18.13
CA ARG A 84 -1.00 1.14 18.51
C ARG A 84 -1.69 0.60 17.26
N TYR A 85 -1.79 -0.72 17.18
CA TYR A 85 -2.49 -1.44 16.13
C TYR A 85 -3.56 -2.33 16.77
N ASP A 86 -4.83 -2.02 16.55
CA ASP A 86 -5.95 -2.79 17.09
C ASP A 86 -6.40 -3.87 16.11
N PHE A 87 -6.66 -5.06 16.62
CA PHE A 87 -7.22 -6.16 15.85
C PHE A 87 -8.74 -6.18 15.96
N ASP A 88 -9.38 -6.49 14.85
CA ASP A 88 -10.82 -6.74 14.79
C ASP A 88 -11.17 -8.02 15.57
N ARG A 89 -11.94 -7.85 16.65
CA ARG A 89 -12.31 -8.93 17.56
C ARG A 89 -13.15 -10.00 16.87
N ASP A 90 -14.07 -9.61 15.99
CA ASP A 90 -14.98 -10.54 15.33
C ASP A 90 -14.22 -11.41 14.33
N VAL A 91 -13.23 -10.82 13.64
CA VAL A 91 -12.31 -11.56 12.78
C VAL A 91 -11.49 -12.57 13.60
N LEU A 92 -10.96 -12.18 14.76
CA LEU A 92 -10.21 -13.12 15.63
C LEU A 92 -11.08 -14.30 16.09
N LEU A 93 -12.33 -14.05 16.50
CA LEU A 93 -13.29 -15.10 16.90
C LEU A 93 -13.73 -15.97 15.72
N HIS A 94 -13.76 -15.42 14.51
CA HIS A 94 -13.95 -16.23 13.30
C HIS A 94 -12.77 -17.17 13.07
N LEU A 95 -11.53 -16.68 13.19
CA LEU A 95 -10.32 -17.51 13.08
C LEU A 95 -10.26 -18.59 14.16
N GLU A 96 -10.67 -18.29 15.39
CA GLU A 96 -10.76 -19.29 16.47
C GLU A 96 -11.67 -20.47 16.10
N ARG A 97 -12.84 -20.19 15.53
CA ARG A 97 -13.80 -21.23 15.13
C ARG A 97 -13.34 -22.03 13.92
N ALA A 98 -12.63 -21.39 12.99
CA ALA A 98 -12.21 -22.01 11.74
C ALA A 98 -10.89 -22.80 11.86
N LEU A 99 -10.01 -22.42 12.77
CA LEU A 99 -8.66 -22.97 12.86
C LEU A 99 -8.52 -24.00 14.00
N PRO A 100 -7.82 -25.12 13.78
CA PRO A 100 -7.55 -26.08 14.84
C PRO A 100 -6.68 -25.47 15.95
N GLY A 101 -6.91 -25.88 17.20
CA GLY A 101 -6.27 -25.27 18.37
C GLY A 101 -4.75 -25.28 18.38
N GLU A 102 -4.11 -26.27 17.74
CA GLU A 102 -2.65 -26.27 17.54
C GLU A 102 -2.19 -25.09 16.67
N LEU A 103 -2.92 -24.82 15.59
CA LEU A 103 -2.62 -23.74 14.67
C LEU A 103 -2.87 -22.38 15.33
N GLN A 104 -3.91 -22.25 16.16
CA GLN A 104 -4.14 -21.02 16.94
C GLN A 104 -2.97 -20.67 17.87
N ARG A 105 -2.27 -21.67 18.41
CA ARG A 105 -1.08 -21.48 19.27
C ARG A 105 0.18 -21.15 18.48
N ARG A 106 0.23 -21.44 17.19
CA ARG A 106 1.42 -21.25 16.33
C ARG A 106 1.29 -20.03 15.42
N LEU A 107 0.10 -19.76 14.90
CA LEU A 107 -0.20 -18.67 13.98
C LEU A 107 0.07 -17.32 14.66
N ARG A 108 0.98 -16.55 14.06
CA ARG A 108 1.29 -15.18 14.47
C ARG A 108 0.56 -14.18 13.58
N LEU A 109 -0.07 -13.19 14.21
CA LEU A 109 -0.83 -12.15 13.52
C LEU A 109 -0.12 -10.78 13.62
N PRO A 110 -0.25 -9.95 12.57
CA PRO A 110 -0.94 -10.25 11.31
C PRO A 110 -0.16 -11.23 10.42
N ILE A 111 -0.86 -11.90 9.52
CA ILE A 111 -0.25 -12.65 8.41
C ILE A 111 0.40 -11.63 7.48
N LEU A 112 1.70 -11.81 7.21
CA LEU A 112 2.47 -10.91 6.37
C LEU A 112 2.63 -11.47 4.98
N PHE A 113 2.15 -10.73 3.98
CA PHE A 113 2.45 -10.94 2.57
C PHE A 113 3.60 -10.03 2.17
N TYR A 114 4.64 -10.58 1.56
CA TYR A 114 5.81 -9.80 1.16
C TYR A 114 5.74 -9.51 -0.33
N PHE A 115 5.88 -8.23 -0.66
CA PHE A 115 6.05 -7.78 -2.04
C PHE A 115 7.48 -8.04 -2.51
N ASP A 116 7.60 -8.54 -3.74
CA ASP A 116 8.89 -8.70 -4.41
C ASP A 116 8.77 -8.03 -5.79
N SER A 117 9.57 -6.99 -6.02
CA SER A 117 9.54 -6.22 -7.26
C SER A 117 10.02 -7.01 -8.48
N THR A 118 10.72 -8.13 -8.26
CA THR A 118 11.25 -8.99 -9.33
C THR A 118 10.24 -10.02 -9.84
N VAL A 119 9.16 -10.27 -9.09
CA VAL A 119 8.12 -11.23 -9.46
C VAL A 119 6.79 -10.51 -9.64
N PRO A 120 6.40 -10.18 -10.88
CA PRO A 120 5.22 -9.35 -11.15
C PRO A 120 3.94 -10.00 -10.62
N ASP A 121 2.97 -9.16 -10.27
CA ASP A 121 1.59 -9.51 -9.90
C ASP A 121 1.44 -10.56 -8.79
N SER A 122 2.45 -10.68 -7.92
CA SER A 122 2.43 -11.66 -6.84
C SER A 122 3.04 -11.14 -5.54
N PHE A 123 2.65 -11.78 -4.45
CA PHE A 123 3.27 -11.65 -3.14
C PHE A 123 3.70 -13.04 -2.69
N PHE A 124 4.58 -13.13 -1.70
CA PHE A 124 4.90 -14.40 -1.07
C PHE A 124 4.58 -14.43 0.42
N LEU A 125 4.24 -15.61 0.91
CA LEU A 125 4.20 -15.97 2.32
C LEU A 125 5.51 -16.68 2.70
N ALA A 126 6.03 -16.37 3.88
CA ALA A 126 7.25 -16.98 4.45
C ALA A 126 6.98 -17.72 5.78
N ASP A 127 5.72 -17.86 6.18
CA ASP A 127 5.29 -18.45 7.46
C ASP A 127 4.38 -19.64 7.19
N GLU A 128 4.84 -20.85 7.53
CA GLU A 128 4.11 -22.09 7.25
C GLU A 128 2.78 -22.16 8.02
N ALA A 129 2.71 -21.60 9.24
CA ALA A 129 1.45 -21.55 9.99
C ALA A 129 0.45 -20.63 9.29
N ALA A 130 0.90 -19.55 8.65
CA ALA A 130 0.03 -18.69 7.86
C ALA A 130 -0.50 -19.40 6.60
N VAL A 131 0.34 -20.18 5.92
CA VAL A 131 -0.08 -21.00 4.78
C VAL A 131 -1.16 -22.00 5.20
N GLN A 132 -0.91 -22.76 6.28
CA GLN A 132 -1.88 -23.72 6.82
C GLN A 132 -3.19 -23.03 7.22
N ALA A 133 -3.12 -21.84 7.83
CA ALA A 133 -4.31 -21.09 8.22
C ALA A 133 -5.16 -20.72 7.00
N LEU A 134 -4.55 -20.19 5.94
CA LEU A 134 -5.27 -19.86 4.71
C LEU A 134 -5.83 -21.11 4.00
N GLN A 135 -5.20 -22.27 4.15
CA GLN A 135 -5.74 -23.55 3.66
C GLN A 135 -6.97 -23.99 4.45
N HIS A 136 -6.93 -23.91 5.78
CA HIS A 136 -8.07 -24.23 6.64
C HIS A 136 -9.26 -23.27 6.42
N LEU A 137 -8.97 -22.01 6.12
CA LEU A 137 -9.99 -21.00 5.76
C LEU A 137 -10.55 -21.20 4.34
N GLY A 138 -9.96 -22.09 3.53
CA GLY A 138 -10.39 -22.33 2.14
C GLY A 138 -9.94 -21.26 1.15
N GLU A 139 -9.06 -20.33 1.55
CA GLU A 139 -8.55 -19.25 0.69
C GLU A 139 -7.52 -19.74 -0.33
N ILE A 140 -6.80 -20.81 0.01
CA ILE A 140 -5.86 -21.46 -0.89
C ILE A 140 -6.02 -22.98 -0.81
N SER A 141 -5.71 -23.65 -1.92
CA SER A 141 -5.76 -25.11 -1.98
C SER A 141 -4.79 -25.77 -0.99
N THR A 142 -5.21 -26.86 -0.37
CA THR A 142 -4.38 -27.75 0.46
C THR A 142 -3.22 -28.38 -0.30
N LEU A 143 -3.27 -28.41 -1.64
CA LEU A 143 -2.18 -28.91 -2.47
C LEU A 143 -1.03 -27.91 -2.64
N ARG A 144 -1.27 -26.62 -2.35
CA ARG A 144 -0.22 -25.59 -2.41
C ARG A 144 0.72 -25.76 -1.23
N ARG A 145 2.00 -25.95 -1.51
CA ARG A 145 3.04 -26.12 -0.48
C ARG A 145 4.12 -25.06 -0.66
N MET A 146 4.75 -24.67 0.45
CA MET A 146 5.92 -23.80 0.39
C MET A 146 7.05 -24.50 -0.34
N GLN A 147 7.72 -23.77 -1.23
CA GLN A 147 8.92 -24.21 -1.95
C GLN A 147 10.03 -23.21 -1.67
N GLY A 148 11.21 -23.68 -1.25
CA GLY A 148 12.33 -22.80 -0.90
C GLY A 148 11.99 -21.79 0.22
N GLY A 149 11.11 -22.19 1.16
CA GLY A 149 10.69 -21.31 2.26
C GLY A 149 9.71 -20.20 1.85
N ARG A 150 9.12 -20.26 0.64
CA ARG A 150 8.13 -19.28 0.17
C ARG A 150 6.92 -19.97 -0.46
N LEU A 151 5.76 -19.33 -0.36
CA LEU A 151 4.60 -19.65 -1.20
C LEU A 151 4.12 -18.38 -1.91
N TRP A 152 4.16 -18.39 -3.24
CA TRP A 152 3.70 -17.28 -4.07
C TRP A 152 2.18 -17.30 -4.25
N ILE A 153 1.57 -16.14 -4.05
CA ILE A 153 0.14 -15.88 -4.11
C ILE A 153 -0.11 -14.73 -5.07
N ALA A 154 -1.09 -14.91 -5.97
CA ALA A 154 -1.46 -13.89 -6.94
C ALA A 154 -2.05 -12.66 -6.21
N LYS A 155 -1.69 -11.46 -6.68
CA LYS A 155 -2.11 -10.17 -6.12
C LYS A 155 -3.64 -10.02 -5.93
N PRO A 156 -4.51 -10.44 -6.88
CA PRO A 156 -5.96 -10.37 -6.67
C PRO A 156 -6.45 -11.20 -5.48
N LEU A 157 -5.85 -12.37 -5.25
CA LEU A 157 -6.20 -13.23 -4.12
C LEU A 157 -5.77 -12.59 -2.79
N VAL A 158 -4.57 -12.02 -2.71
CA VAL A 158 -4.12 -11.30 -1.51
C VAL A 158 -5.09 -10.20 -1.13
N TYR A 159 -5.50 -9.34 -2.08
CA TYR A 159 -6.45 -8.28 -1.77
C TYR A 159 -7.84 -8.78 -1.39
N ALA A 160 -8.33 -9.85 -2.04
CA ALA A 160 -9.60 -10.45 -1.67
C ALA A 160 -9.60 -10.96 -0.23
N VAL A 161 -8.52 -11.63 0.18
CA VAL A 161 -8.36 -12.17 1.53
C VAL A 161 -8.17 -11.04 2.55
N MET A 162 -7.36 -10.02 2.25
CA MET A 162 -7.20 -8.85 3.13
C MET A 162 -8.52 -8.11 3.37
N ASN A 163 -9.37 -8.00 2.35
CA ASN A 163 -10.68 -7.39 2.48
C ASN A 163 -11.65 -8.24 3.32
N ARG A 164 -11.53 -9.58 3.25
CA ARG A 164 -12.35 -10.51 4.03
C ARG A 164 -11.96 -10.56 5.50
N TYR A 165 -10.68 -10.37 5.79
CA TYR A 165 -10.10 -10.46 7.13
C TYR A 165 -9.35 -9.18 7.48
N PRO A 166 -10.08 -8.07 7.74
CA PRO A 166 -9.45 -6.81 8.10
C PRO A 166 -8.60 -6.97 9.36
N THR A 167 -7.54 -6.16 9.46
CA THR A 167 -6.58 -6.07 10.57
C THR A 167 -5.71 -7.32 10.85
N VAL A 168 -6.08 -8.52 10.43
CA VAL A 168 -5.28 -9.74 10.68
C VAL A 168 -4.27 -10.04 9.56
N MET A 169 -4.18 -9.18 8.56
CA MET A 169 -3.27 -9.31 7.41
C MET A 169 -2.64 -7.98 7.04
N GLN A 170 -1.37 -8.01 6.61
CA GLN A 170 -0.65 -6.83 6.12
C GLN A 170 0.28 -7.19 4.96
N VAL A 171 0.58 -6.19 4.12
CA VAL A 171 1.56 -6.30 3.04
C VAL A 171 2.83 -5.56 3.45
N VAL A 172 3.96 -6.25 3.40
CA VAL A 172 5.28 -5.69 3.63
C VAL A 172 5.91 -5.34 2.28
N MET A 173 6.40 -4.11 2.15
CA MET A 173 7.20 -3.71 1.00
C MET A 173 8.68 -4.06 1.27
N GLY A 174 9.29 -4.79 0.33
CA GLY A 174 10.71 -5.17 0.35
C GLY A 174 11.61 -4.14 -0.31
#